data_AF-D3V4P4-F1
#
_entry.id   AF-D3V4P4-F1
#
_cell.length_a   1.000
_cell.length_b   1.000
_cell.length_c   1.000
_cell.angle_alpha   90.00
_cell.angle_beta   90.00
_cell.angle_gamma   90.00
#
_symmetry.space_group_name_H-M   'P 1'
#
loop_
_entity.id
_entity.type
_entity.pdbx_description
1 polymer ?
#
loop_
_entity_poly.entity_id
_entity_poly.type
_entity_poly.pdbx_seq_one_letter_code
_entity_poly.pdbx_strand_id
1 'polypeptide(L)' 'MHYYPFLYQLLSFITISMLNCLEITVTALQTVGEKGWDGFALLRINTENH' A
#
# COMPACT_ATOMS: atom_id res chain seq x y z
N MET A 1 -22.66 -9.59 -2.05
CA MET A 1 -21.23 -9.86 -2.34
C MET A 1 -20.65 -8.60 -2.98
N HIS A 2 -20.22 -7.61 -2.20
CA HIS A 2 -19.56 -6.42 -2.74
C HIS A 2 -18.08 -6.76 -2.94
N TYR A 3 -17.70 -6.97 -4.19
CA TYR A 3 -16.31 -7.10 -4.61
C TYR A 3 -15.55 -5.84 -4.19
N TYR A 4 -14.33 -5.99 -3.64
CA TYR A 4 -13.44 -4.90 -3.23
C TYR A 4 -12.35 -4.68 -4.30
N PRO A 5 -12.64 -4.01 -5.44
CA PRO A 5 -11.66 -3.78 -6.51
C PRO A 5 -10.48 -2.88 -6.08
N PHE A 6 -10.65 -2.06 -5.04
CA PHE A 6 -9.66 -1.07 -4.62
C PHE A 6 -8.45 -1.69 -3.91
N LEU A 7 -8.63 -2.78 -3.13
CA LEU A 7 -7.52 -3.43 -2.42
C LEU A 7 -6.52 -4.01 -3.43
N TYR A 8 -7.04 -4.73 -4.43
CA TYR A 8 -6.21 -5.34 -5.47
C TYR A 8 -5.56 -4.29 -6.37
N GLN A 9 -6.27 -3.20 -6.70
CA GLN A 9 -5.68 -2.11 -7.48
C GLN A 9 -4.57 -1.39 -6.71
N LEU A 10 -4.81 -1.00 -5.46
CA LEU A 10 -3.82 -0.32 -4.63
C LEU A 10 -2.60 -1.21 -4.37
N LEU A 11 -2.84 -2.48 -4.04
CA LEU A 11 -1.79 -3.47 -3.86
C LEU A 11 -1.02 -3.68 -5.17
N SER A 12 -1.68 -3.77 -6.33
CA SER A 12 -1.00 -3.91 -7.63
C SER A 12 -0.13 -2.70 -7.96
N PHE A 13 -0.61 -1.48 -7.68
CA PHE A 13 0.11 -0.24 -7.96
C PHE A 13 1.38 -0.16 -7.12
N ILE A 14 1.26 -0.46 -5.82
CA ILE A 14 2.39 -0.51 -4.89
C ILE A 14 3.37 -1.62 -5.29
N THR A 15 2.88 -2.81 -5.61
CA THR A 15 3.69 -3.98 -6.00
C THR A 15 4.48 -3.71 -7.28
N ILE A 16 3.86 -3.13 -8.31
CA ILE A 16 4.49 -2.89 -9.63
C ILE A 16 5.55 -1.78 -9.56
N SER A 17 5.27 -0.68 -8.84
CA SER A 17 6.17 0.47 -8.81
C SER A 17 7.28 0.36 -7.76
N MET A 18 7.10 -0.43 -6.69
CA MET A 18 7.97 -0.39 -5.51
C MET A 18 8.78 -1.67 -5.26
N LEU A 19 8.35 -2.85 -5.73
CA LEU A 19 9.13 -4.09 -5.52
C LEU A 19 10.43 -4.17 -6.31
N ASN A 20 10.66 -3.28 -7.29
CA ASN A 20 11.95 -3.18 -7.96
C ASN A 20 13.02 -2.47 -7.10
N CYS A 21 12.63 -1.94 -5.94
CA CYS A 21 13.54 -1.31 -4.99
C CYS A 21 13.65 -2.22 -3.76
N LEU A 22 14.72 -3.02 -3.69
CA LEU A 22 14.99 -3.95 -2.57
C LEU A 22 15.13 -3.22 -1.21
N GLU A 23 15.34 -1.90 -1.25
CA GLU A 23 15.56 -1.05 -0.08
C GLU A 23 14.28 -0.43 0.48
N ILE A 24 13.08 -0.85 0.06
CA ILE A 24 11.84 -0.31 0.61
C ILE A 24 10.87 -1.38 1.09
N THR A 25 10.19 -1.09 2.20
CA THR A 25 9.11 -1.90 2.76
C THR A 25 7.82 -1.10 2.68
N VAL A 26 6.77 -1.66 2.07
CA VAL A 26 5.48 -0.98 1.89
C VAL A 26 4.38 -1.74 2.60
N THR A 27 3.45 -1.01 3.23
CA THR A 27 2.20 -1.56 3.75
C THR A 27 1.04 -0.66 3.35
N ALA A 28 -0.15 -1.24 3.15
CA ALA A 28 -1.36 -0.49 2.81
C ALA A 28 -2.44 -0.80 3.84
N LEU A 29 -3.11 0.24 4.32
CA LEU A 29 -4.16 0.16 5.33
C LEU A 29 -5.45 0.70 4.74
N GLN A 30 -6.50 -0.11 4.84
CA GLN A 30 -7.85 0.33 4.54
C GLN A 30 -8.50 0.88 5.80
N THR A 31 -9.26 1.95 5.63
CA THR A 31 -10.00 2.61 6.71
C THR A 31 -11.47 2.72 6.35
N VAL A 32 -12.32 2.51 7.34
CA VAL A 32 -13.77 2.75 7.25
C VAL A 32 -14.17 3.70 8.37
N GLY A 33 -15.01 4.68 8.08
CA GLY A 33 -15.48 5.62 9.10
C GLY A 33 -16.55 6.57 8.57
N GLU A 34 -16.76 7.68 9.28
CA GLU A 34 -17.78 8.69 8.93
C GLU A 34 -17.61 9.26 7.51
N LYS A 35 -16.38 9.26 6.99
CA LYS A 35 -16.05 9.71 5.63
C LYS A 35 -16.20 8.62 4.56
N GLY A 36 -16.72 7.46 4.93
CA GLY A 36 -16.86 6.31 4.05
C GLY A 36 -15.64 5.39 4.08
N TRP A 37 -15.48 4.64 2.99
CA TRP A 37 -14.36 3.72 2.81
C TRP A 37 -13.23 4.41 2.04
N ASP A 38 -12.03 4.36 2.61
CA ASP A 38 -10.82 4.96 2.07
C ASP A 38 -9.60 4.08 2.43
N GLY A 39 -8.40 4.49 2.07
CA GLY A 39 -7.17 3.84 2.50
C GLY A 39 -5.92 4.65 2.17
N PHE A 40 -4.82 4.28 2.82
CA PHE A 40 -3.53 4.90 2.58
C PHE A 40 -2.40 3.86 2.56
N ALA A 41 -1.29 4.22 1.93
CA ALA A 41 -0.08 3.42 1.91
C ALA A 41 0.99 4.08 2.77
N LEU A 42 1.76 3.25 3.47
CA LEU A 42 2.94 3.63 4.23
C LEU A 42 4.16 3.01 3.56
N LEU A 43 5.17 3.83 3.33
CA LEU A 43 6.46 3.45 2.76
C LEU A 43 7.54 3.64 3.83
N ARG A 44 8.36 2.62 4.06
CA ARG A 44 9.60 2.71 4.82
C ARG A 44 10.78 2.50 3.87
N ILE A 45 11.75 3.41 3.92
CA ILE A 45 13.04 3.24 3.26
C ILE A 45 13.97 2.53 4.26
N ASN A 46 14.50 1.39 3.86
CA ASN A 46 15.51 0.61 4.58
C ASN A 46 16.88 1.15 4.18
N THR A 47 17.31 2.23 4.82
CA THR A 47 18.71 2.68 4.71
C THR A 47 19.56 1.75 5.57
N GLU A 48 20.41 0.94 4.94
CA GLU A 48 21.50 0.31 5.67
C GLU A 48 22.49 1.42 6.05
N ASN A 49 22.62 1.69 7.36
CA ASN A 49 23.66 2.58 7.86
C ASN A 49 25.01 1.85 7.65
N HIS A 50 25.69 2.19 6.56
CA HIS A 50 27.11 1.85 6.35
C HIS A 50 27.99 2.44 7.46
#